data_AF-A0A0F4RHV4-F1
#
_entry.id   AF-A0A0F4RHV4-F1
#
_cell.length_a   1.000
_cell.length_b   1.000
_cell.length_c   1.000
_cell.angle_alpha   90.00
_cell.angle_beta   90.00
_cell.angle_gamma   90.00
#
_symmetry.space_group_name_H-M   'P 1'
#
loop_
_entity.id
_entity.type
_entity.pdbx_description
1 polymer ?
#
loop_
_entity_poly.entity_id
_entity_poly.type
_entity_poly.pdbx_seq_one_letter_code
_entity_poly.pdbx_strand_id
1 'polypeptide(L)' 'MIIKAIFLFLAFMAVLGIFGKWRFPGQQRLAKAKCPNCQRFKIGKGPCQCRKGLP' A
#
# COMPACT_ATOMS: atom_id res chain seq x y z
N MET A 1 0.83 -37.68 4.08
CA MET A 1 1.87 -36.99 3.27
C MET A 1 1.37 -35.70 2.62
N ILE A 2 0.09 -35.59 2.23
CA ILE A 2 -0.48 -34.37 1.62
C ILE A 2 -0.64 -33.19 2.62
N ILE A 3 -1.00 -33.47 3.87
CA ILE A 3 -1.15 -32.46 4.93
C ILE A 3 0.18 -31.70 5.13
N LYS A 4 1.31 -32.41 5.10
CA LYS A 4 2.64 -31.82 5.25
C LYS A 4 2.96 -30.83 4.11
N ALA A 5 2.55 -31.16 2.88
CA ALA A 5 2.71 -30.28 1.72
C ALA A 5 1.83 -29.02 1.84
N ILE A 6 0.59 -29.16 2.29
CA ILE A 6 -0.32 -28.03 2.55
C ILE A 6 0.29 -27.09 3.60
N PHE A 7 0.77 -27.63 4.72
CA PHE A 7 1.41 -26.83 5.77
C PHE A 7 2.68 -26.11 5.28
N LEU A 8 3.54 -26.77 4.49
CA LEU A 8 4.72 -26.13 3.90
C LEU A 8 4.34 -25.00 2.94
N PHE A 9 3.31 -25.19 2.12
CA PHE A 9 2.86 -24.19 1.17
C PHE A 9 2.24 -22.97 1.86
N LEU A 10 1.40 -23.18 2.87
CA LEU A 10 0.83 -22.09 3.67
C LEU A 10 1.91 -21.32 4.44
N ALA A 11 2.86 -22.03 5.06
CA ALA A 11 3.98 -21.41 5.76
C ALA A 11 4.82 -20.56 4.79
N PHE A 12 5.10 -21.06 3.59
CA PHE A 12 5.83 -20.33 2.56
C PHE A 12 5.10 -19.05 2.13
N MET A 13 3.80 -19.11 1.85
CA MET A 13 2.99 -17.94 1.50
C MET A 13 2.91 -16.91 2.63
N ALA A 14 2.82 -17.36 3.89
CA ALA A 14 2.83 -16.48 5.05
C ALA A 14 4.17 -15.72 5.19
N VAL A 15 5.29 -16.42 5.02
CA VAL A 15 6.63 -15.80 5.05
C VAL A 15 6.78 -14.80 3.92
N LEU A 16 6.41 -15.17 2.69
CA LEU A 16 6.46 -14.26 1.54
C LEU A 16 5.56 -13.03 1.73
N GLY A 17 4.40 -13.17 2.36
CA GLY A 17 3.49 -12.06 2.66
C GLY A 17 4.07 -11.08 3.70
N ILE A 18 4.65 -11.60 4.78
CA ILE A 18 5.30 -10.78 5.82
C ILE A 18 6.55 -10.09 5.25
N PHE A 19 7.35 -10.83 4.48
CA PHE A 19 8.52 -10.29 3.80
C PHE A 19 8.12 -9.27 2.73
N GLY A 20 7.03 -9.51 2.01
CA GLY A 20 6.41 -8.59 1.06
C GLY A 20 5.97 -7.29 1.74
N LYS A 21 5.34 -7.35 2.91
CA LYS A 21 4.96 -6.17 3.70
C LYS A 21 6.18 -5.34 4.12
N TRP A 22 7.31 -5.98 4.43
CA TRP A 22 8.55 -5.29 4.79
C TRP A 22 9.31 -4.76 3.56
N ARG A 23 9.20 -5.44 2.41
CA ARG A 23 9.81 -5.08 1.12
C ARG A 23 8.99 -4.11 0.28
N PHE A 24 7.70 -3.89 0.58
CA PHE A 24 6.81 -2.91 -0.07
C PHE A 24 6.73 -1.57 0.71
N PRO A 25 7.70 -0.64 0.56
CA PRO A 25 7.54 0.76 0.95
C PRO A 25 6.53 1.52 0.04
N GLY A 26 5.95 0.83 -0.95
CA GLY A 26 5.05 1.40 -1.95
C GLY A 26 3.72 1.94 -1.40
N GLN A 27 3.16 1.37 -0.33
CA GLN A 27 1.94 1.92 0.29
C GLN A 27 2.15 3.35 0.81
N GLN A 28 3.33 3.65 1.37
CA GLN A 28 3.65 5.00 1.82
C GLN A 28 3.81 5.96 0.63
N ARG A 29 4.29 5.49 -0.53
CA ARG A 29 4.41 6.30 -1.75
C ARG A 29 3.04 6.62 -2.32
N LEU A 30 2.11 5.66 -2.34
CA LEU A 30 0.72 5.89 -2.74
C LEU A 30 -0.02 6.79 -1.73
N ALA A 31 0.22 6.63 -0.43
CA ALA A 31 -0.35 7.49 0.61
C ALA A 31 0.19 8.93 0.51
N LYS A 32 1.48 9.11 0.20
CA LYS A 32 2.09 10.44 -0.06
C LYS A 32 1.60 11.07 -1.37
N ALA A 33 1.22 10.25 -2.36
CA ALA A 33 0.56 10.71 -3.58
C ALA A 33 -0.90 11.12 -3.33
N LYS A 34 -1.52 10.67 -2.23
CA LYS A 34 -2.83 11.18 -1.79
C LYS A 34 -2.64 12.50 -1.04
N CYS A 35 -3.59 13.40 -1.19
CA CYS A 35 -3.60 14.63 -0.42
C CYS A 35 -4.22 14.37 0.97
N PRO A 36 -3.60 14.86 2.06
CA PRO A 36 -3.98 14.52 3.42
C PRO A 36 -5.37 15.02 3.84
N ASN A 37 -5.87 16.12 3.25
CA ASN A 37 -7.20 16.67 3.56
C ASN A 37 -8.32 15.96 2.80
N CYS A 38 -8.13 15.73 1.50
CA CYS A 38 -9.17 15.22 0.59
C CYS A 38 -9.11 13.70 0.39
N GLN A 39 -8.03 13.05 0.84
CA GLN A 39 -7.65 11.65 0.55
C GLN A 39 -7.61 11.27 -0.95
N ARG A 40 -7.86 12.21 -1.85
CA ARG A 40 -7.74 12.04 -3.31
C ARG A 40 -6.28 12.01 -3.75
N PHE A 41 -6.01 11.25 -4.80
CA PHE A 41 -4.71 11.23 -5.46
C PHE A 41 -4.40 12.60 -6.10
N LYS A 42 -3.22 13.16 -5.81
CA LYS A 42 -2.70 14.34 -6.46
C LYS A 42 -2.25 13.97 -7.87
N ILE A 43 -3.01 14.42 -8.87
CA ILE A 43 -2.69 14.24 -10.28
C ILE A 43 -1.92 15.50 -10.72
N GLY A 44 -0.60 15.40 -10.88
CA GLY A 44 0.28 16.51 -11.29
C GLY A 44 0.94 17.29 -10.15
N LYS A 45 1.75 18.31 -10.50
CA LYS A 45 2.52 19.16 -9.55
C LYS A 45 1.69 20.30 -8.92
N GLY A 46 0.40 20.39 -9.23
CA GLY A 46 -0.50 21.43 -8.72
C GLY A 46 -1.10 21.12 -7.34
N PRO A 47 -1.68 22.12 -6.63
CA PRO A 47 -2.38 21.90 -5.36
C PRO A 47 -3.62 20.99 -5.52
N CYS A 48 -3.98 20.16 -4.51
CA CYS A 48 -5.24 19.35 -4.55
C CYS A 48 -6.40 20.31 -4.78
N GLN A 49 -7.37 19.89 -5.59
CA GLN A 49 -8.61 20.65 -5.82
C GLN A 49 -9.34 21.01 -4.52
N CYS A 50 -9.16 20.23 -3.43
CA CYS A 50 -9.70 20.57 -2.11
C CYS A 50 -9.11 21.83 -1.46
N ARG A 51 -7.99 22.34 -1.99
CA ARG A 51 -7.35 23.58 -1.53
C ARG A 51 -7.57 24.74 -2.50
N LYS A 52 -8.14 24.49 -3.68
CA LYS A 52 -8.65 25.56 -4.55
C LYS A 52 -9.96 26.06 -3.93
N GLY A 53 -9.88 27.09 -3.08
CA GLY A 53 -11.05 27.74 -2.48
C GLY A 53 -11.23 27.58 -0.97
N LEU A 54 -10.21 27.16 -0.21
CA LEU A 54 -10.21 27.41 1.24
C LEU A 54 -9.77 28.87 1.45
N PRO A 55 -10.49 29.68 2.25
CA PRO A 55 -10.14 31.08 2.54
C PRO A 55 -8.76 31.20 3.19
#